data_AF-A0A2U0S9V0-F1
#
_entry.id   AF-A0A2U0S9V0-F1
#
_cell.length_a   1.000
_cell.length_b   1.000
_cell.length_c   1.000
_cell.angle_alpha   90.00
_cell.angle_beta   90.00
_cell.angle_gamma   90.00
#
_symmetry.space_group_name_H-M   'P 1'
#
loop_
_entity.id
_entity.type
_entity.pdbx_description
1 polymer ?
#
loop_
_entity_poly.entity_id
_entity_poly.type
_entity_poly.pdbx_seq_one_letter_code
_entity_poly.pdbx_strand_id
1 'polypeptide(L)'
;MEQPNGLDDPAYAAFAWRRFRRILGWMALVALLAAGVAEFWLYRSMGELRIVTAIATFLGVFLTVMLAAGLMGLMFLSSGTGHDAQVEDPLKDEVDID
;
A
#
# COMPACT_ATOMS: atom_id res chain seq x y z
N MET A 1 -31.03 -6.54 -13.01
CA MET A 1 -29.95 -7.42 -12.53
C MET A 1 -28.71 -6.55 -12.47
N GLU A 2 -28.44 -5.90 -11.33
CA GLU A 2 -27.19 -5.16 -11.15
C GLU A 2 -26.03 -6.12 -11.33
N GLN A 3 -25.12 -5.79 -12.24
CA GLN A 3 -23.90 -6.57 -12.44
C GLN A 3 -22.95 -6.27 -11.27
N PRO A 4 -22.31 -7.26 -10.63
CA PRO A 4 -21.36 -7.01 -9.56
C PRO A 4 -20.21 -6.18 -10.10
N ASN A 5 -20.07 -4.95 -9.60
CA ASN A 5 -19.09 -3.98 -10.04
C ASN A 5 -17.91 -3.91 -9.04
N GLY A 6 -16.68 -3.86 -9.54
CA GLY A 6 -15.50 -3.63 -8.70
C GLY A 6 -15.12 -4.80 -7.77
N LEU A 7 -14.86 -4.53 -6.48
CA LEU A 7 -14.41 -5.53 -5.49
C LEU A 7 -15.48 -6.55 -5.09
N ASP A 8 -16.74 -6.31 -5.44
CA ASP A 8 -17.83 -7.25 -5.16
C ASP A 8 -17.80 -8.46 -6.12
N ASP A 9 -17.12 -8.33 -7.27
CA ASP A 9 -16.76 -9.48 -8.09
C ASP A 9 -15.56 -10.22 -7.46
N PRO A 10 -15.75 -11.47 -6.97
CA PRO A 10 -14.68 -12.24 -6.34
C PRO A 10 -13.50 -12.51 -7.27
N ALA A 11 -13.70 -12.57 -8.59
CA ALA A 11 -12.62 -12.78 -9.55
C ALA A 11 -11.74 -11.52 -9.67
N TYR A 12 -12.36 -10.34 -9.79
CA TYR A 12 -11.65 -9.06 -9.83
C TYR A 12 -10.93 -8.75 -8.51
N ALA A 13 -11.58 -8.95 -7.37
CA ALA A 13 -10.98 -8.74 -6.05
C ALA A 13 -9.75 -9.63 -5.83
N ALA A 14 -9.81 -10.91 -6.23
CA ALA A 14 -8.68 -11.82 -6.14
C ALA A 14 -7.49 -11.37 -7.00
N PHE A 15 -7.75 -10.81 -8.19
CA PHE A 15 -6.71 -10.25 -9.06
C PHE A 15 -6.08 -9.01 -8.44
N ALA A 16 -6.88 -8.04 -7.98
CA ALA A 16 -6.42 -6.80 -7.37
C ALA A 16 -5.57 -7.07 -6.11
N TRP A 17 -6.05 -7.98 -5.25
CA TRP A 17 -5.34 -8.36 -4.01
C TRP A 17 -4.01 -9.07 -4.28
N ARG A 18 -3.94 -9.90 -5.33
CA ARG A 18 -2.68 -10.55 -5.74
C ARG A 18 -1.64 -9.53 -6.19
N ARG A 19 -2.06 -8.51 -6.94
CA ARG A 19 -1.18 -7.42 -7.38
C ARG A 19 -0.69 -6.58 -6.21
N PHE A 20 -1.60 -6.20 -5.29
CA PHE A 20 -1.25 -5.47 -4.08
C PHE A 20 -0.18 -6.21 -3.25
N ARG A 21 -0.39 -7.51 -2.97
CA ARG A 21 0.60 -8.31 -2.23
C ARG A 21 1.94 -8.46 -2.94
N ARG A 22 1.94 -8.54 -4.28
CA ARG A 22 3.19 -8.55 -5.05
C ARG A 22 3.96 -7.25 -4.90
N ILE A 23 3.28 -6.10 -4.92
CA ILE A 23 3.90 -4.79 -4.69
C ILE A 23 4.44 -4.70 -3.27
N LEU A 24 3.66 -5.10 -2.26
CA LEU A 24 4.14 -5.15 -0.88
C LEU A 24 5.36 -6.06 -0.69
N GLY A 25 5.41 -7.19 -1.39
CA GLY A 25 6.60 -8.06 -1.39
C GLY A 25 7.85 -7.35 -1.91
N TRP A 26 7.74 -6.59 -2.99
CA TRP A 26 8.84 -5.76 -3.48
C TRP A 26 9.20 -4.63 -2.53
N MET A 27 8.19 -3.99 -1.92
CA MET A 27 8.42 -2.94 -0.92
C MET A 27 9.07 -3.48 0.35
N ALA A 28 8.81 -4.73 0.73
CA ALA A 28 9.52 -5.38 1.84
C ALA A 28 11.02 -5.51 1.55
N LEU A 29 11.42 -5.82 0.32
CA LEU A 29 12.84 -5.84 -0.06
C LEU A 29 13.47 -4.44 0.03
N VAL A 30 12.78 -3.40 -0.44
CA VAL A 30 13.24 -2.01 -0.30
C VAL A 30 13.34 -1.60 1.17
N ALA A 31 12.35 -1.97 1.99
CA ALA A 31 12.35 -1.68 3.43
C ALA A 31 13.49 -2.40 4.16
N LEU A 32 13.79 -3.65 3.80
CA LEU A 32 14.95 -4.38 4.34
C LEU A 32 16.27 -3.71 3.97
N LEU A 33 16.40 -3.26 2.73
CA LEU A 33 17.59 -2.50 2.28
C LEU A 33 17.71 -1.17 3.04
N ALA A 34 16.62 -0.42 3.18
CA ALA A 34 16.60 0.84 3.92
C ALA A 34 16.97 0.65 5.39
N ALA A 35 16.39 -0.37 6.06
CA ALA A 35 16.72 -0.70 7.44
C ALA A 35 18.19 -1.15 7.58
N GLY A 36 18.70 -1.96 6.66
CA GLY A 36 20.11 -2.36 6.64
C GLY A 36 21.08 -1.19 6.42
N VAL A 37 20.75 -0.25 5.53
CA VAL A 37 21.53 0.97 5.31
C VAL A 37 21.52 1.87 6.55
N ALA A 38 20.35 2.04 7.18
CA ALA A 38 20.23 2.80 8.42
C ALA A 38 21.08 2.18 9.54
N GLU A 39 21.02 0.86 9.70
CA GLU A 39 21.79 0.15 10.72
C GLU A 39 23.29 0.22 10.46
N PHE A 40 23.72 0.08 9.19
CA PHE A 40 25.11 0.24 8.80
C PHE A 40 25.63 1.66 9.09
N TRP A 41 24.82 2.68 8.79
CA TRP A 41 25.16 4.06 9.11
C TRP A 41 25.27 4.27 10.62
N LEU A 42 24.32 3.71 11.38
CA LEU A 42 24.30 3.82 12.84
C LEU A 42 25.55 3.17 13.45
N TYR A 43 25.91 1.96 13.02
CA TYR A 43 27.12 1.26 13.43
C TYR A 43 28.40 2.06 13.11
N ARG A 44 28.46 2.67 11.92
CA ARG A 44 29.62 3.52 11.55
C ARG A 44 29.73 4.80 12.37
N SER A 45 28.62 5.34 12.83
CA SER A 45 28.58 6.62 13.55
C SER A 45 28.74 6.48 15.07
N MET A 46 28.16 5.45 15.67
CA MET A 46 28.12 5.26 17.13
C MET A 46 28.97 4.09 17.63
N GLY A 47 29.53 3.26 16.73
CA GLY A 47 30.24 2.04 17.09
C GLY A 47 29.29 0.86 17.33
N GLU A 48 29.72 -0.10 18.16
CA GLU A 48 28.92 -1.29 18.46
C GLU A 48 27.62 -0.93 19.19
N LEU A 49 26.50 -1.36 18.61
CA LEU A 49 25.18 -1.18 19.19
C LEU A 49 24.81 -2.38 20.06
N ARG A 50 24.11 -2.13 21.17
CA ARG A 50 23.43 -3.19 21.91
C ARG A 50 22.41 -3.87 21.00
N ILE A 51 22.30 -5.19 21.10
CA ILE A 51 21.40 -6.00 20.26
C ILE A 51 19.94 -5.51 20.28
N VAL A 52 19.46 -5.05 21.44
CA VAL A 52 18.09 -4.51 21.58
C VAL A 52 17.93 -3.21 20.79
N THR A 53 18.94 -2.34 20.79
CA THR A 53 18.92 -1.08 20.03
C THR A 53 18.92 -1.39 18.55
N ALA A 54 19.79 -2.28 18.08
CA ALA A 54 19.87 -2.69 16.67
C ALA A 54 18.54 -3.26 16.14
N ILE A 55 17.90 -4.14 16.93
CA ILE A 55 16.59 -4.70 16.57
C ILE A 55 15.52 -3.60 16.53
N ALA A 56 15.51 -2.70 17.52
CA ALA A 56 14.54 -1.62 17.61
C ALA A 56 14.66 -0.64 16.43
N THR A 57 15.86 -0.24 16.06
CA THR A 57 16.11 0.68 14.93
C THR A 57 15.79 0.02 13.60
N PHE A 58 16.23 -1.24 13.41
CA PHE A 58 15.92 -2.00 12.20
C PHE A 58 14.41 -2.18 12.01
N LEU A 59 13.70 -2.66 13.04
CA LEU A 59 12.25 -2.84 12.98
C LEU A 59 11.52 -1.50 12.84
N GLY A 60 11.98 -0.44 13.51
CA GLY A 60 11.41 0.89 13.37
C GLY A 60 11.43 1.38 11.93
N VAL A 61 12.61 1.36 11.29
CA VAL A 61 12.75 1.78 9.88
C VAL A 61 11.92 0.87 8.95
N PHE A 62 12.05 -0.45 9.12
CA PHE A 62 11.34 -1.41 8.28
C PHE A 62 9.81 -1.23 8.35
N LEU A 63 9.25 -1.18 9.57
CA LEU A 63 7.81 -1.06 9.77
C LEU A 63 7.27 0.29 9.30
N THR A 64 8.02 1.39 9.49
CA THR A 64 7.60 2.71 8.97
C THR A 64 7.53 2.71 7.45
N VAL A 65 8.53 2.18 6.75
CA VAL A 65 8.52 2.10 5.28
C VAL A 65 7.40 1.19 4.79
N MET A 66 7.21 0.03 5.43
CA MET A 66 6.14 -0.90 5.08
C MET A 66 4.75 -0.32 5.34
N LEU A 67 4.58 0.45 6.42
CA LEU A 67 3.33 1.15 6.72
C LEU A 67 3.03 2.19 5.63
N ALA A 68 4.02 3.02 5.26
CA ALA A 68 3.86 4.00 4.18
C ALA A 68 3.49 3.33 2.85
N ALA A 69 4.19 2.25 2.48
CA ALA A 69 3.89 1.46 1.29
C ALA A 69 2.49 0.82 1.33
N GLY A 70 2.08 0.30 2.50
CA GLY A 70 0.76 -0.27 2.73
C GLY A 70 -0.35 0.76 2.53
N LEU A 71 -0.22 1.93 3.15
CA LEU A 71 -1.19 3.01 3.03
C LEU A 71 -1.28 3.52 1.57
N MET A 72 -0.14 3.73 0.91
CA MET A 72 -0.12 4.13 -0.49
C MET A 72 -0.76 3.08 -1.40
N GLY A 73 -0.47 1.79 -1.18
CA GLY A 73 -1.07 0.71 -1.95
C GLY A 73 -2.58 0.58 -1.73
N LEU A 74 -3.05 0.79 -0.50
CA LEU A 74 -4.48 0.81 -0.18
C LEU A 74 -5.18 2.01 -0.84
N MET A 75 -4.56 3.18 -0.87
CA MET A 75 -5.07 4.35 -1.60
C MET A 75 -5.25 4.04 -3.09
N PHE A 76 -4.28 3.36 -3.72
CA PHE A 76 -4.43 2.94 -5.12
C PHE A 76 -5.55 1.93 -5.32
N LEU A 77 -5.68 0.96 -4.42
CA LEU A 77 -6.78 -0.01 -4.47
C LEU A 77 -8.12 0.73 -4.36
N SER A 78 -8.25 1.69 -3.45
CA SER A 78 -9.44 2.52 -3.28
C SER A 78 -9.84 3.27 -4.56
N SER A 79 -8.88 3.91 -5.23
CA SER A 79 -9.15 4.65 -6.48
C SER A 79 -9.44 3.75 -7.69
N GLY A 80 -8.84 2.56 -7.75
CA GLY A 80 -8.90 1.66 -8.91
C GLY A 80 -10.11 0.73 -8.92
N THR A 81 -10.92 0.69 -7.86
CA THR A 81 -12.05 -0.24 -7.74
C THR A 81 -13.37 0.33 -8.23
N GLY A 82 -13.36 1.53 -8.83
CA GLY A 82 -14.51 2.11 -9.52
C GLY A 82 -15.58 2.69 -8.61
N HIS A 83 -15.29 2.91 -7.32
CA HIS A 83 -16.27 3.44 -6.35
C HIS A 83 -16.85 4.79 -6.81
N ASP A 84 -16.01 5.65 -7.39
CA ASP A 84 -16.42 6.98 -7.87
C ASP A 84 -17.17 6.93 -9.22
N ALA A 85 -17.04 5.83 -9.97
CA ALA A 85 -17.78 5.62 -11.22
C ALA A 85 -19.15 4.97 -11.00
N GLN A 86 -19.46 4.55 -9.76
CA GLN A 86 -20.75 3.98 -9.35
C GLN A 86 -21.74 5.06 -8.86
N VAL A 87 -21.35 6.34 -8.85
CA VAL A 87 -22.29 7.42 -8.53
C VAL A 87 -23.24 7.54 -9.72
N GLU A 88 -24.44 6.97 -9.58
CA GLU A 88 -25.58 7.34 -10.40
C GLU A 88 -25.77 8.86 -10.27
N ASP A 89 -25.70 9.57 -11.39
CA ASP A 89 -26.01 11.00 -11.44
C ASP A 89 -27.54 11.14 -11.45
N PRO A 90 -28.17 11.58 -10.33
CA PRO A 90 -29.62 11.66 -10.23
C PRO A 90 -30.21 12.76 -11.13
N LEU A 91 -29.37 13.66 -11.69
CA LEU A 91 -29.80 14.74 -12.59
C LEU A 91 -29.67 14.37 -14.07
N LYS A 92 -29.14 13.18 -14.38
CA LYS A 92 -28.89 12.73 -15.76
C LYS A 92 -30.14 12.70 -16.64
N ASP A 93 -31.32 12.58 -16.03
CA ASP A 93 -32.62 12.59 -16.70
C ASP A 93 -33.40 13.91 -16.53
N GLU A 94 -32.86 14.87 -15.76
CA GLU A 94 -33.54 16.13 -15.40
C GLU A 94 -32.95 17.36 -16.10
N VAL A 95 -31.72 17.27 -16.62
CA VAL A 95 -31.03 18.36 -17.33
C VAL A 95 -30.43 17.86 -18.64
N ASP A 96 -31.04 18.25 -19.76
CA ASP A 96 -30.50 18.04 -21.10
C ASP A 96 -29.43 19.11 -21.36
N ILE A 97 -28.14 18.74 -21.28
CA ILE A 97 -27.02 19.61 -21.62
C ILE A 97 -26.61 19.25 -23.06
N ASP A 98 -27.07 20.06 -24.02
CA ASP A 98 -26.54 20.08 -25.40
C ASP A 98 -25.08 20.55 -25.47
#